data_AF-A0A959UXF6-F1
#
_entry.id   AF-A0A959UXF6-F1
#
_cell.length_a   1.000
_cell.length_b   1.000
_cell.length_c   1.000
_cell.angle_alpha   90.00
_cell.angle_beta   90.00
_cell.angle_gamma   90.00
#
_symmetry.space_group_name_H-M   'P 1'
#
loop_
_entity.id
_entity.type
_entity.pdbx_description
1 polymer ?
#
loop_
_entity_poly.entity_id
_entity_poly.type
_entity_poly.pdbx_seq_one_letter_code
_entity_poly.pdbx_strand_id
1 'polypeptide(L)' 'LRCVHVAGTNGKGSTSHLIASILQEAGLKVGLHTSPHLKDFRERFRINGKPVPEQVVVDFVERHREAFEPVQASFF' A
#
# COMPACT_ATOMS: atom_id res chain seq x y z
N LEU A 1 11.65 1.50 11.06
CA LEU A 1 11.30 1.00 9.70
C LEU A 1 12.32 1.56 8.71
N ARG A 2 12.79 0.78 7.73
CA ARG A 2 13.53 1.32 6.56
C ARG A 2 12.51 1.70 5.49
N CYS A 3 12.55 2.93 4.99
CA CYS A 3 11.52 3.47 4.09
C CYS A 3 12.15 4.33 2.99
N VAL A 4 11.56 4.27 1.80
CA VAL A 4 11.78 5.22 0.71
C VAL A 4 10.47 5.98 0.49
N HIS A 5 10.49 7.29 0.69
CA HIS A 5 9.33 8.14 0.46
C HIS A 5 9.45 8.79 -0.92
N VAL A 6 8.46 8.56 -1.79
CA VAL A 6 8.42 9.13 -3.14
C VAL A 6 7.32 10.19 -3.24
N ALA A 7 7.71 11.44 -3.45
CA ALA A 7 6.81 12.59 -3.61
C ALA A 7 7.02 13.26 -4.98
N GLY A 8 6.04 14.03 -5.44
CA GLY A 8 6.07 14.74 -6.73
C GLY A 8 4.70 14.81 -7.41
N THR A 9 4.56 15.59 -8.48
CA THR A 9 3.26 15.74 -9.17
C THR A 9 2.93 14.50 -10.01
N ASN A 10 3.88 14.03 -10.82
CA ASN A 10 3.72 12.92 -11.76
C ASN A 10 4.78 11.83 -11.52
N GLY A 11 4.51 10.62 -12.01
CA GLY A 11 5.50 9.51 -12.03
C GLY A 11 5.74 8.80 -10.70
N LYS A 12 5.21 9.28 -9.57
CA LYS A 12 5.38 8.65 -8.24
C LYS A 12 5.10 7.15 -8.23
N GLY A 13 3.95 6.73 -8.76
CA GLY A 13 3.57 5.31 -8.80
C GLY A 13 4.58 4.48 -9.58
N SER A 14 4.92 4.92 -10.81
CA SER A 14 5.91 4.25 -11.66
C SER A 14 7.29 4.15 -11.00
N THR A 15 7.76 5.25 -10.39
CA THR A 15 9.05 5.27 -9.68
C THR A 15 9.04 4.35 -8.47
N SER A 16 7.98 4.37 -7.65
CA SER A 16 7.86 3.47 -6.49
C SER A 16 7.82 2.00 -6.91
N HIS A 17 7.15 1.67 -8.02
CA HIS A 17 7.15 0.32 -8.60
C HIS A 17 8.55 -0.11 -9.05
N LEU A 18 9.28 0.77 -9.74
CA LEU A 18 10.64 0.49 -10.21
C LEU A 18 11.59 0.23 -9.03
N ILE A 19 11.56 1.10 -8.02
CA ILE A 19 12.35 0.94 -6.79
C ILE A 19 12.00 -0.38 -6.10
N ALA A 20 10.70 -0.68 -5.95
CA ALA A 20 10.28 -1.92 -5.33
C ALA A 20 10.75 -3.15 -6.11
N SER A 21 10.73 -3.11 -7.45
CA SER A 21 11.20 -4.18 -8.31
C SER A 21 12.70 -4.43 -8.14
N ILE A 22 13.51 -3.36 -8.15
CA ILE A 22 14.97 -3.47 -7.97
C ILE A 22 15.32 -4.05 -6.60
N LEU A 23 14.66 -3.56 -5.53
CA LEU A 23 14.93 -4.05 -4.18
C LEU A 23 14.48 -5.50 -3.98
N GLN A 24 13.39 -5.92 -4.63
CA GLN A 24 12.96 -7.33 -4.64
C GLN A 24 13.96 -8.22 -5.37
N GLU A 25 14.45 -7.79 -6.54
CA GLU A 25 15.48 -8.51 -7.29
C GLU A 25 16.78 -8.64 -6.49
N ALA A 26 17.10 -7.64 -5.67
CA ALA A 26 18.21 -7.69 -4.71
C ALA A 26 17.97 -8.64 -3.51
N GLY A 27 16.88 -9.41 -3.50
CA GLY A 27 16.56 -10.40 -2.46
C GLY A 27 15.95 -9.82 -1.18
N LEU A 28 15.53 -8.55 -1.19
CA LEU A 28 14.91 -7.93 -0.01
C LEU A 28 13.40 -8.22 0.03
N LYS A 29 12.87 -8.34 1.25
CA LYS A 29 11.42 -8.31 1.47
C LYS A 29 10.94 -6.86 1.40
N VAL A 30 10.11 -6.54 0.42
CA VAL A 30 9.70 -5.16 0.12
C VAL A 30 8.19 -5.02 0.23
N GLY A 31 7.76 -4.02 1.01
CA GLY A 31 6.40 -3.50 0.99
C GLY A 31 6.31 -2.31 0.02
N LEU A 32 5.23 -2.23 -0.74
CA LEU A 32 4.92 -1.11 -1.63
C LEU A 32 3.55 -0.55 -1.27
N HIS A 33 3.51 0.76 -1.04
CA HIS A 33 2.28 1.53 -0.85
C HIS A 33 2.10 2.55 -1.98
N THR A 34 0.98 2.49 -2.69
CA THR A 34 0.67 3.37 -3.83
C THR A 34 -0.80 3.77 -3.85
N SER A 35 -1.12 4.94 -4.40
CA SER A 35 -2.50 5.43 -4.52
C SER A 35 -2.68 6.28 -5.80
N PRO A 36 -3.91 6.37 -6.35
CA PRO A 36 -5.08 5.58 -6.01
C PRO A 36 -4.94 4.11 -6.46
N HIS A 37 -5.92 3.26 -6.12
CA HIS A 37 -6.07 1.95 -6.76
C HIS A 37 -6.92 2.12 -8.03
N LEU A 38 -6.87 1.14 -8.94
CA LEU A 38 -7.65 1.17 -10.18
C LEU A 38 -8.95 0.38 -10.05
N LYS A 39 -8.90 -0.83 -9.48
CA LYS A 39 -10.07 -1.72 -9.35
C LYS A 39 -10.25 -2.28 -7.95
N ASP A 40 -9.16 -2.67 -7.32
CA ASP A 40 -9.16 -3.34 -6.02
C ASP A 40 -8.36 -2.53 -5.00
N PHE A 41 -8.96 -2.23 -3.84
CA PHE A 41 -8.31 -1.48 -2.75
C PHE A 41 -6.95 -2.08 -2.35
N ARG A 42 -6.82 -3.40 -2.42
CA ARG A 42 -5.58 -4.13 -2.08
C ARG A 42 -4.43 -3.80 -3.03
N GLU A 43 -4.70 -3.25 -4.21
CA GLU A 43 -3.64 -2.73 -5.09
C GLU A 43 -2.78 -1.66 -4.41
N ARG A 44 -3.33 -0.96 -3.42
CA ARG A 44 -2.60 0.05 -2.64
C ARG A 44 -1.53 -0.55 -1.72
N PHE A 45 -1.60 -1.85 -1.41
CA PHE A 45 -0.70 -2.49 -0.44
C PHE A 45 -0.18 -3.81 -1.00
N ARG A 46 1.11 -3.84 -1.35
CA ARG A 46 1.76 -5.04 -1.90
C ARG A 46 2.95 -5.47 -1.06
N ILE A 47 3.15 -6.78 -0.93
CA ILE A 47 4.35 -7.39 -0.36
C ILE A 47 4.96 -8.27 -1.45
N ASN A 48 6.20 -7.99 -1.82
CA ASN A 48 6.91 -8.67 -2.91
C ASN A 48 6.04 -8.77 -4.19
N GLY A 49 5.52 -7.63 -4.63
CA GLY A 49 4.72 -7.50 -5.85
C GLY A 49 3.26 -7.99 -5.75
N LYS A 50 2.92 -8.78 -4.73
CA LYS A 50 1.58 -9.36 -4.56
C LYS A 50 0.71 -8.48 -3.64
N PRO A 51 -0.55 -8.19 -4.01
CA PRO A 51 -1.50 -7.55 -3.10
C PRO A 51 -1.63 -8.32 -1.79
N VAL A 52 -1.88 -7.62 -0.69
CA VAL A 52 -2.19 -8.26 0.60
C VAL A 52 -3.47 -9.11 0.49
N PRO A 53 -3.60 -10.21 1.25
CA PRO A 53 -4.84 -10.98 1.32
C PRO A 53 -6.02 -10.13 1.80
N GLU A 54 -7.23 -10.47 1.35
CA GLU A 54 -8.46 -9.77 1.77
C GLU A 54 -8.65 -9.75 3.28
N GLN A 55 -8.43 -10.90 3.92
CA GLN A 55 -8.61 -11.05 5.36
C GLN A 55 -7.72 -10.09 6.15
N VAL A 56 -6.53 -9.73 5.64
CA VAL A 56 -5.66 -8.75 6.29
C VAL A 56 -6.32 -7.37 6.34
N VAL A 57 -7.03 -6.98 5.27
CA VAL A 57 -7.77 -5.72 5.22
C VAL A 57 -8.97 -5.78 6.15
N VAL A 58 -9.74 -6.86 6.12
CA VAL A 58 -10.91 -7.06 6.97
C VAL A 58 -10.52 -7.00 8.46
N ASP A 59 -9.54 -7.80 8.86
CA ASP A 59 -9.05 -7.85 10.24
C ASP A 59 -8.50 -6.49 10.69
N PHE A 60 -7.85 -5.74 9.79
CA PHE A 60 -7.35 -4.40 10.10
C PHE A 60 -8.48 -3.43 10.35
N VAL A 61 -9.52 -3.43 9.50
CA VAL A 61 -10.68 -2.55 9.65
C VAL A 61 -11.44 -2.87 10.93
N GLU A 62 -11.73 -4.15 11.19
CA GLU A 62 -12.45 -4.55 12.41
C GLU A 62 -11.69 -4.18 13.68
N ARG A 63 -10.37 -4.40 13.71
CA ARG A 63 -9.54 -4.07 14.87
C ARG A 63 -9.55 -2.59 15.24
N HIS A 64 -9.74 -1.71 14.27
CA HIS A 64 -9.66 -0.25 14.46
C HIS A 64 -11.00 0.45 14.24
N ARG A 65 -12.10 -0.31 14.12
CA ARG A 65 -13.44 0.21 13.83
C ARG A 65 -13.85 1.32 14.79
N GLU A 66 -13.70 1.11 16.09
CA GLU A 66 -14.04 2.10 17.12
C GLU A 66 -13.26 3.42 16.97
N ALA A 67 -12.02 3.35 16.49
CA ALA A 67 -11.20 4.53 16.24
C ALA A 67 -11.58 5.25 14.93
N PHE A 68 -12.15 4.54 13.96
CA PHE A 68 -12.53 5.08 12.66
C PHE A 68 -13.93 5.71 12.65
N GLU A 69 -14.86 5.16 13.42
CA GLU A 69 -16.26 5.64 13.47
C GLU A 69 -16.40 7.14 13.76
N PRO A 70 -15.67 7.75 14.72
CA PRO A 70 -15.77 9.18 15.00
C PRO A 70 -15.23 10.06 13.87
N VAL A 71 -14.29 9.55 13.07
CA VAL A 71 -13.60 10.31 12.02
C VAL A 71 -14.48 10.47 10.78
N GLN A 72 -15.54 9.65 10.66
CA GLN A 72 -16.46 9.64 9.50
C GLN A 72 -15.69 9.67 8.16
N ALA A 73 -14.62 8.88 8.09
CA ALA A 73 -13.73 8.90 6.93
C ALA A 73 -14.50 8.55 5.66
N SER A 74 -14.43 9.43 4.66
CA SER A 74 -14.94 9.16 3.32
C SER A 74 -13.92 8.29 2.56
N PHE A 75 -14.39 7.18 1.99
CA PHE A 75 -13.55 6.31 1.17
C PHE A 75 -13.44 6.87 -0.25
N PHE A 76 -12.24 7.36 -0.62
CA PHE A 76 -11.80 7.62 -1.98
C PHE A 76 -10.55 6.78 -2.32
#